data_AF-A0AA95IF25-F1
#
_entry.id   AF-A0AA95IF25-F1
#
_cell.length_a   1.000
_cell.length_b   1.000
_cell.length_c   1.000
_cell.angle_alpha   90.00
_cell.angle_beta   90.00
_cell.angle_gamma   90.00
#
_symmetry.space_group_name_H-M   'P 1'
#
loop_
_entity.id
_entity.type
_entity.pdbx_description
1 polymer ?
#
loop_
_entity_poly.entity_id
_entity_poly.type
_entity_poly.pdbx_seq_one_letter_code
_entity_poly.pdbx_strand_id
1 'polypeptide(L)'
;MSVKNRKVIMTMLWGLSIIACMSFPVVFGENARLELRIIPLLLGALYGGFFSGIFLSALIIFYRLSFGLDIGFYNTVLVLLLSMPVIMYFQKSFVSLKKDKRVKMAVALSFYYCLIGITCFGILRGFSIENLIVPFIHLIFTVLVTFCFTLLIETIREIHQLRLEMQNSEKLRVIGELTSVFAHEIRNPMQATRGFLQLLNEPNLPKKKKEYIQISLEELDRANAIINDFLSFGKPSINDNERINVGIQLQRVVNIIQSYILYRNVEIKTDIRDNCWIYANP
;
A
#
# COMPACT_ATOMS: atom_id res chain seq x y z
N MET A 1 9.55 10.90 -2.59
CA MET A 1 10.38 9.97 -3.38
C MET A 1 9.50 9.17 -4.34
N SER A 2 9.79 9.18 -5.65
CA SER A 2 8.98 8.45 -6.64
C SER A 2 8.98 6.94 -6.36
N VAL A 3 7.91 6.23 -6.74
CA VAL A 3 7.81 4.77 -6.58
C VAL A 3 8.95 4.05 -7.29
N LYS A 4 9.39 4.58 -8.45
CA LYS A 4 10.54 4.08 -9.22
C LYS A 4 11.83 4.14 -8.41
N ASN A 5 12.10 5.28 -7.76
CA ASN A 5 13.33 5.46 -6.96
C ASN A 5 13.35 4.53 -5.74
N ARG A 6 12.19 4.26 -5.12
CA ARG A 6 12.09 3.30 -4.01
C ARG A 6 12.43 1.87 -4.43
N LYS A 7 11.95 1.42 -5.60
CA LYS A 7 12.26 0.08 -6.12
C LYS A 7 13.74 -0.08 -6.43
N VAL A 8 14.36 0.92 -7.04
CA VAL A 8 15.81 0.89 -7.35
C VAL A 8 16.65 0.78 -6.08
N ILE A 9 16.35 1.58 -5.06
CA ILE A 9 17.06 1.50 -3.78
C ILE A 9 16.87 0.13 -3.12
N MET A 10 15.65 -0.40 -3.10
CA MET A 10 15.42 -1.76 -2.59
C MET A 10 16.29 -2.80 -3.32
N THR A 11 16.32 -2.76 -4.65
CA THR A 11 17.12 -3.69 -5.44
C THR A 11 18.62 -3.55 -5.13
N MET A 12 19.13 -2.33 -4.95
CA MET A 12 20.52 -2.11 -4.53
C MET A 12 20.81 -2.69 -3.14
N LEU A 13 19.91 -2.49 -2.17
CA LEU A 13 20.05 -3.04 -0.82
C LEU A 13 20.02 -4.57 -0.82
N TRP A 14 19.13 -5.19 -1.60
CA TRP A 14 19.11 -6.63 -1.78
C TRP A 14 20.39 -7.15 -2.45
N GLY A 15 20.94 -6.41 -3.43
CA GLY A 15 22.20 -6.74 -4.07
C GLY A 15 23.38 -6.69 -3.08
N LEU A 16 23.44 -5.67 -2.22
CA LEU A 16 24.43 -5.58 -1.16
C LEU A 16 24.31 -6.75 -0.17
N SER A 17 23.08 -7.14 0.19
CA SER A 17 22.81 -8.32 1.02
C SER A 17 23.29 -9.62 0.35
N ILE A 18 23.08 -9.80 -0.96
CA ILE A 18 23.61 -10.94 -1.71
C ILE A 18 25.14 -10.98 -1.61
N ILE A 19 25.82 -9.87 -1.89
CA ILE A 19 27.29 -9.80 -1.83
C ILE A 19 27.78 -10.18 -0.43
N ALA A 20 27.15 -9.65 0.62
CA ALA A 20 27.48 -10.00 2.00
C ALA A 20 27.28 -11.50 2.27
N CYS A 21 26.15 -12.08 1.84
CA CYS A 21 25.89 -13.52 2.00
C CYS A 21 26.91 -14.40 1.27
N MET A 22 27.45 -13.94 0.14
CA MET A 22 28.45 -14.67 -0.64
C MET A 22 29.89 -14.41 -0.17
N SER A 23 30.16 -13.28 0.48
CA SER A 23 31.47 -12.94 1.05
C SER A 23 31.74 -13.69 2.35
N PHE A 24 30.69 -14.01 3.10
CA PHE A 24 30.77 -14.70 4.39
C PHE A 24 30.01 -16.04 4.36
N PRO A 25 30.45 -17.03 3.55
CA PRO A 25 29.83 -18.35 3.52
C PRO A 25 30.13 -19.12 4.81
N VAL A 26 29.16 -19.91 5.28
CA VAL A 26 29.40 -20.87 6.36
C VAL A 26 30.06 -22.11 5.77
N VAL A 27 31.28 -22.44 6.18
CA VAL A 27 32.04 -23.58 5.65
C VAL A 27 31.76 -24.83 6.48
N PHE A 28 31.35 -25.92 5.83
CA PHE A 28 31.15 -27.24 6.44
C PHE A 28 32.09 -28.25 5.79
N GLY A 29 33.00 -28.83 6.60
CA GLY A 29 34.00 -29.77 6.13
C GLY A 29 34.98 -29.15 5.11
N GLU A 30 35.63 -30.00 4.30
CA GLU A 30 36.70 -29.54 3.41
C GLU A 30 36.20 -28.87 2.11
N ASN A 31 34.93 -28.99 1.72
CA ASN A 31 34.49 -28.56 0.38
C ASN A 31 33.04 -28.04 0.24
N ALA A 32 32.31 -27.79 1.33
CA ALA A 32 30.93 -27.30 1.24
C ALA A 32 30.77 -25.90 1.84
N ARG A 33 30.30 -24.96 1.01
CA ARG A 33 30.01 -23.57 1.41
C ARG A 33 28.50 -23.34 1.40
N LEU A 34 27.95 -23.05 2.57
CA LEU A 34 26.54 -22.77 2.79
C LEU A 34 26.32 -21.26 2.72
N GLU A 35 25.66 -20.81 1.66
CA GLU A 35 25.37 -19.40 1.39
C GLU A 35 23.85 -19.19 1.33
N LEU A 36 23.35 -18.13 1.98
CA LEU A 36 21.91 -17.82 2.09
C LEU A 36 21.41 -16.82 1.05
N ARG A 37 22.20 -16.59 -0.01
CA ARG A 37 21.94 -15.60 -1.07
C ARG A 37 20.58 -15.75 -1.77
N ILE A 38 19.97 -16.94 -1.71
CA ILE A 38 18.62 -17.19 -2.25
C ILE A 38 17.56 -16.33 -1.54
N ILE A 39 17.71 -16.04 -0.26
CA ILE A 39 16.72 -15.28 0.50
C ILE A 39 16.62 -13.84 -0.02
N PRO A 40 17.71 -13.05 -0.09
CA PRO A 40 17.65 -11.71 -0.66
C PRO A 40 17.31 -11.72 -2.16
N LEU A 41 17.68 -12.76 -2.90
CA LEU A 41 17.29 -12.93 -4.29
C LEU A 41 15.78 -13.13 -4.47
N LEU A 42 15.18 -14.06 -3.72
CA LEU A 42 13.77 -14.40 -3.78
C LEU A 42 12.92 -13.22 -3.34
N LEU A 43 13.23 -12.62 -2.18
CA LEU A 43 12.50 -11.47 -1.67
C LEU A 43 12.71 -10.25 -2.59
N GLY A 44 13.93 -10.03 -3.08
CA GLY A 44 14.24 -8.98 -4.04
C GLY A 44 13.49 -9.14 -5.36
N ALA A 45 13.28 -10.36 -5.86
CA ALA A 45 12.51 -10.63 -7.07
C ALA A 45 10.99 -10.47 -6.84
N LEU A 46 10.45 -11.01 -5.73
CA LEU A 46 9.02 -10.97 -5.43
C LEU A 46 8.54 -9.55 -5.10
N TYR A 47 9.27 -8.82 -4.25
CA TYR A 47 8.90 -7.46 -3.83
C TYR A 47 9.43 -6.37 -4.78
N GLY A 48 10.62 -6.56 -5.36
CA GLY A 48 11.23 -5.59 -6.28
C GLY A 48 10.72 -5.70 -7.72
N GLY A 49 10.19 -6.86 -8.11
CA GLY A 49 9.63 -7.13 -9.43
C GLY A 49 10.64 -7.64 -10.45
N PHE A 50 10.22 -7.69 -11.71
CA PHE A 50 10.94 -8.39 -12.78
C PHE A 50 12.41 -7.95 -12.96
N PHE A 51 12.63 -6.64 -13.12
CA PHE A 51 13.99 -6.09 -13.29
C PHE A 51 14.90 -6.34 -12.09
N SER A 52 14.34 -6.33 -10.88
CA SER A 52 15.07 -6.64 -9.65
C SER A 52 15.57 -8.09 -9.70
N GLY A 53 14.71 -9.04 -10.07
CA GLY A 53 15.08 -10.46 -10.19
C GLY A 53 16.20 -10.70 -11.20
N ILE A 54 16.13 -10.09 -12.39
CA ILE A 54 17.19 -10.22 -13.40
C ILE A 54 18.51 -9.63 -12.90
N PHE A 55 18.46 -8.41 -12.37
CA PHE A 55 19.66 -7.72 -11.89
C PHE A 55 20.36 -8.51 -10.77
N LEU A 56 19.60 -8.97 -9.77
CA LEU A 56 20.13 -9.76 -8.66
C LEU A 56 20.66 -11.11 -9.11
N SER A 57 20.03 -11.75 -10.11
CA SER A 57 20.53 -13.00 -10.69
C SER A 57 21.85 -12.79 -11.43
N ALA A 58 21.95 -11.73 -12.24
CA ALA A 58 23.17 -11.35 -12.94
C ALA A 58 24.31 -11.03 -11.95
N LEU A 59 23.99 -10.34 -10.85
CA LEU A 59 24.93 -10.05 -9.77
C LEU A 59 25.50 -11.33 -9.14
N ILE A 60 24.66 -12.34 -8.86
CA ILE A 60 25.10 -13.63 -8.33
C ILE A 60 26.03 -14.34 -9.31
N ILE A 61 25.67 -14.38 -10.60
CA ILE A 61 26.47 -15.05 -11.63
C ILE A 61 27.84 -14.36 -11.77
N PHE A 62 27.86 -13.03 -11.83
CA PHE A 62 29.09 -12.25 -11.95
C PHE A 62 30.00 -12.43 -10.74
N TYR A 63 29.44 -12.38 -9.53
CA TYR A 63 30.20 -12.61 -8.30
C TYR A 63 30.71 -14.05 -8.24
N ARG A 64 29.95 -15.06 -8.70
CA ARG A 64 30.44 -16.44 -8.69
C ARG A 64 31.55 -16.65 -9.72
N LEU A 65 31.47 -15.99 -10.87
CA LEU A 65 32.48 -16.05 -11.92
C LEU A 65 33.86 -15.58 -11.44
N SER A 66 33.93 -14.65 -10.48
CA SER A 66 35.20 -14.17 -9.93
C SER A 66 35.98 -15.21 -9.12
N PHE A 67 35.33 -16.31 -8.70
CA PHE A 67 35.98 -17.44 -8.02
C PHE A 67 36.41 -18.55 -9.00
N GLY A 68 36.13 -18.39 -10.29
CA GLY A 68 36.42 -19.37 -11.35
C GLY A 68 35.23 -20.27 -11.72
N LEU A 69 35.45 -21.14 -12.69
CA LEU A 69 34.45 -22.07 -13.24
C LEU A 69 34.47 -23.41 -12.49
N ASP A 70 34.06 -23.39 -11.23
CA ASP A 70 33.93 -24.58 -10.38
C ASP A 70 32.57 -25.30 -10.57
N ILE A 71 32.43 -26.51 -10.01
CA ILE A 71 31.14 -27.23 -9.97
C ILE A 71 30.04 -26.35 -9.35
N GLY A 72 30.39 -25.51 -8.37
CA GLY A 72 29.48 -24.57 -7.75
C GLY A 72 28.94 -23.50 -8.70
N PHE A 73 29.75 -23.01 -9.64
CA PHE A 73 29.35 -22.08 -10.69
C PHE A 73 28.31 -22.71 -11.61
N TYR A 74 28.61 -23.90 -12.15
CA TYR A 74 27.66 -24.62 -13.02
C TYR A 74 26.34 -24.92 -12.32
N ASN A 75 26.40 -25.36 -11.06
CA ASN A 75 25.20 -25.57 -10.26
C ASN A 75 24.40 -24.27 -10.08
N THR A 76 25.08 -23.16 -9.77
CA THR A 76 24.43 -21.85 -9.59
C THR A 76 23.69 -21.38 -10.85
N VAL A 77 24.35 -21.46 -12.00
CA VAL A 77 23.77 -21.05 -13.29
C VAL A 77 22.56 -21.91 -13.62
N LEU A 78 22.66 -23.23 -13.48
CA LEU A 78 21.58 -24.15 -13.83
C LEU A 78 20.37 -23.98 -12.90
N VAL A 79 20.59 -23.81 -11.60
CA VAL A 79 19.52 -23.53 -10.63
C VAL A 79 18.83 -22.20 -10.93
N LEU A 80 19.58 -21.13 -11.22
CA LEU A 80 18.98 -19.83 -11.57
C LEU A 80 18.17 -19.92 -12.87
N LEU A 81 18.70 -20.61 -13.88
CA LEU A 81 18.02 -20.79 -15.17
C LEU A 81 16.67 -21.50 -15.03
N LEU A 82 16.59 -22.53 -14.17
CA LEU A 82 15.36 -23.29 -13.95
C LEU A 82 14.39 -22.61 -12.97
N SER A 83 14.91 -21.99 -11.90
CA SER A 83 14.07 -21.44 -10.83
C SER A 83 13.56 -20.02 -11.11
N MET A 84 14.33 -19.17 -11.78
CA MET A 84 13.95 -17.77 -12.00
C MET A 84 12.67 -17.57 -12.80
N PRO A 85 12.45 -18.27 -13.94
CA PRO A 85 11.21 -18.13 -14.69
C PRO A 85 9.97 -18.42 -13.84
N VAL A 86 10.04 -19.40 -12.94
CA VAL A 86 8.95 -19.75 -12.03
C VAL A 86 8.74 -18.68 -10.96
N ILE A 87 9.81 -18.19 -10.32
CA ILE A 87 9.71 -17.10 -9.34
C ILE A 87 9.08 -15.86 -9.99
N MET A 88 9.47 -15.53 -11.22
CA MET A 88 8.94 -14.39 -11.98
C MET A 88 7.48 -14.58 -12.40
N TYR A 89 7.08 -15.80 -12.77
CA TYR A 89 5.69 -16.12 -13.09
C TYR A 89 4.76 -15.83 -11.91
N PHE A 90 5.17 -16.21 -10.69
CA PHE A 90 4.38 -15.99 -9.47
C PHE A 90 4.50 -14.57 -8.90
N GLN A 91 5.39 -13.72 -9.39
CA GLN A 91 5.65 -12.38 -8.85
C GLN A 91 4.41 -11.49 -8.83
N LYS A 92 3.62 -11.46 -9.91
CA LYS A 92 2.40 -10.63 -9.97
C LYS A 92 1.32 -11.12 -9.00
N SER A 93 1.15 -12.44 -8.90
CA SER A 93 0.24 -13.07 -7.95
C SER A 93 0.65 -12.76 -6.50
N PHE A 94 1.95 -12.82 -6.19
CA PHE A 94 2.48 -12.53 -4.85
C PHE A 94 2.01 -11.18 -4.31
N VAL A 95 2.08 -10.14 -5.14
CA VAL A 95 1.78 -8.77 -4.72
C VAL A 95 0.29 -8.56 -4.44
N SER A 96 -0.62 -9.30 -5.08
CA SER A 96 -2.07 -9.17 -4.83
C SER A 96 -2.59 -10.02 -3.66
N LEU A 97 -1.79 -10.96 -3.15
CA LEU A 97 -2.18 -11.86 -2.07
C LEU A 97 -2.15 -11.19 -0.68
N LYS A 98 -2.95 -11.75 0.24
CA LYS A 98 -2.92 -11.43 1.69
C LYS A 98 -1.65 -12.01 2.35
N LYS A 99 -1.29 -11.49 3.53
CA LYS A 99 -0.12 -11.88 4.34
C LYS A 99 0.11 -13.39 4.41
N ASP A 100 -0.87 -14.15 4.88
CA ASP A 100 -0.71 -15.61 5.07
C ASP A 100 -0.39 -16.35 3.76
N LYS A 101 -1.01 -15.92 2.66
CA LYS A 101 -0.79 -16.53 1.34
C LYS A 101 0.57 -16.13 0.76
N ARG A 102 1.03 -14.90 1.03
CA ARG A 102 2.39 -14.46 0.65
C ARG A 102 3.47 -15.29 1.35
N VAL A 103 3.34 -15.47 2.66
CA VAL A 103 4.29 -16.27 3.45
C VAL A 103 4.36 -17.71 2.93
N LYS A 104 3.20 -18.35 2.74
CA LYS A 104 3.13 -19.71 2.18
C LYS A 104 3.79 -19.80 0.80
N MET A 105 3.56 -18.81 -0.07
CA MET A 105 4.12 -18.82 -1.41
C MET A 105 5.64 -18.57 -1.42
N ALA A 106 6.16 -17.66 -0.60
CA ALA A 106 7.60 -17.45 -0.46
C ALA A 106 8.31 -18.71 0.05
N VAL A 107 7.73 -19.37 1.05
CA VAL A 107 8.23 -20.65 1.56
C VAL A 107 8.21 -21.72 0.46
N ALA A 108 7.11 -21.87 -0.27
CA ALA A 108 7.00 -22.84 -1.36
C ALA A 108 8.03 -22.60 -2.48
N LEU A 109 8.25 -21.33 -2.87
CA LEU A 109 9.25 -20.98 -3.88
C LEU A 109 10.69 -21.20 -3.39
N SER A 110 10.97 -20.95 -2.10
CA SER A 110 12.30 -21.25 -1.52
C SER A 110 12.57 -22.76 -1.47
N PHE A 111 11.55 -23.55 -1.11
CA PHE A 111 11.62 -25.01 -1.13
C PHE A 111 11.86 -25.53 -2.55
N TYR A 112 11.13 -24.99 -3.54
CA TYR A 112 11.31 -25.32 -4.95
C TYR A 112 12.73 -25.00 -5.45
N TYR A 113 13.26 -23.82 -5.11
CA TYR A 113 14.63 -23.43 -5.46
C TYR A 113 15.66 -24.43 -4.90
N CYS A 114 15.53 -24.80 -3.62
CA CYS A 114 16.43 -25.75 -2.99
C CYS A 114 16.29 -27.16 -3.56
N LEU A 115 15.08 -27.59 -3.93
CA LEU A 115 14.86 -28.90 -4.57
C LEU A 115 15.58 -28.98 -5.92
N ILE A 116 15.50 -27.92 -6.73
CA ILE A 116 16.30 -27.80 -7.96
C ILE A 116 17.79 -27.81 -7.61
N GLY A 117 18.21 -27.05 -6.61
CA GLY A 117 19.61 -27.04 -6.14
C GLY A 117 20.15 -28.43 -5.84
N ILE A 118 19.38 -29.25 -5.13
CA ILE A 118 19.76 -30.62 -4.74
C ILE A 118 19.83 -31.52 -5.98
N THR A 119 18.85 -31.46 -6.88
CA THR A 119 18.84 -32.31 -8.09
C THR A 119 19.98 -31.95 -9.04
N CYS A 120 20.23 -30.67 -9.29
CA CYS A 120 21.32 -30.20 -10.13
C CYS A 120 22.69 -30.56 -9.55
N PHE A 121 22.87 -30.39 -8.23
CA PHE A 121 24.10 -30.76 -7.56
C PHE A 121 24.34 -32.28 -7.60
N GLY A 122 23.29 -33.08 -7.39
CA GLY A 122 23.33 -34.54 -7.48
C GLY A 122 23.67 -35.04 -8.89
N ILE A 123 23.17 -34.39 -9.95
CA ILE A 123 23.53 -34.72 -11.34
C ILE A 123 25.00 -34.41 -11.62
N LEU A 124 25.52 -33.28 -11.10
CA LEU A 124 26.90 -32.84 -11.37
C LEU A 124 27.96 -33.61 -10.57
N ARG A 125 27.67 -33.97 -9.32
CA ARG A 125 28.64 -34.58 -8.38
C ARG A 125 28.35 -36.05 -8.05
N GLY A 126 27.15 -36.54 -8.40
CA GLY A 126 26.65 -37.87 -8.06
C GLY A 126 25.78 -37.90 -6.80
N PHE A 127 24.84 -38.84 -6.77
CA PHE A 127 23.92 -39.08 -5.65
C PHE A 127 24.56 -40.01 -4.61
N SER A 128 25.46 -39.46 -3.79
CA SER A 128 26.03 -40.14 -2.62
C SER A 128 25.50 -39.51 -1.33
N ILE A 129 25.33 -40.31 -0.27
CA ILE A 129 24.80 -39.83 1.02
C ILE A 129 25.64 -38.68 1.57
N GLU A 130 26.97 -38.79 1.52
CA GLU A 130 27.92 -37.76 1.95
C GLU A 130 27.74 -36.43 1.21
N ASN A 131 27.42 -36.49 -0.08
CA ASN A 131 27.19 -35.30 -0.92
C ASN A 131 25.81 -34.66 -0.67
N LEU A 132 24.85 -35.40 -0.12
CA LEU A 132 23.47 -34.94 0.06
C LEU A 132 23.21 -34.33 1.44
N ILE A 133 24.00 -34.66 2.46
CA ILE A 133 23.81 -34.15 3.83
C ILE A 133 23.80 -32.61 3.86
N VAL A 134 24.80 -31.96 3.24
CA VAL A 134 24.92 -30.49 3.28
C VAL A 134 23.78 -29.79 2.51
N PRO A 135 23.40 -30.21 1.28
CA PRO A 135 22.23 -29.67 0.61
C PRO A 135 20.91 -29.82 1.39
N PHE A 136 20.72 -30.91 2.14
CA PHE A 136 19.53 -31.07 3.00
C PHE A 136 19.55 -30.09 4.19
N ILE A 137 20.71 -29.88 4.82
CA ILE A 137 20.85 -28.84 5.86
C ILE A 137 20.54 -27.45 5.29
N HIS A 138 21.03 -27.16 4.08
CA HIS A 138 20.74 -25.91 3.37
C HIS A 138 19.26 -25.71 3.08
N LEU A 139 18.56 -26.76 2.65
CA LEU A 139 17.11 -26.73 2.44
C LEU A 139 16.36 -26.34 3.72
N ILE A 140 16.62 -27.04 4.83
CA ILE A 140 15.93 -26.80 6.11
C ILE A 140 16.17 -25.36 6.57
N PHE A 141 17.44 -24.93 6.55
CA PHE A 141 17.81 -23.60 7.01
C PHE A 141 17.22 -22.50 6.12
N THR A 142 17.29 -22.66 4.79
CA THR A 142 16.74 -21.69 3.84
C THR A 142 15.24 -21.52 4.00
N VAL A 143 14.50 -22.63 4.14
CA VAL A 143 13.04 -22.59 4.30
C VAL A 143 12.66 -21.90 5.61
N LEU A 144 13.34 -22.25 6.72
CA LEU A 144 13.12 -21.64 8.02
C LEU A 144 13.39 -20.13 8.00
N VAL A 145 14.54 -19.71 7.48
CA VAL A 145 14.91 -18.29 7.43
C VAL A 145 13.99 -17.53 6.48
N THR A 146 13.61 -18.10 5.33
CA THR A 146 12.64 -17.47 4.42
C THR A 146 11.29 -17.26 5.11
N PHE A 147 10.82 -18.24 5.88
CA PHE A 147 9.59 -18.11 6.68
C PHE A 147 9.70 -16.95 7.68
N CYS A 148 10.75 -16.92 8.51
CA CYS A 148 10.97 -15.86 9.50
C CYS A 148 11.08 -14.47 8.86
N PHE A 149 11.88 -14.31 7.80
CA PHE A 149 12.07 -13.03 7.13
C PHE A 149 10.79 -12.54 6.46
N THR A 150 10.06 -13.43 5.76
CA THR A 150 8.82 -13.03 5.09
C THR A 150 7.76 -12.62 6.12
N LEU A 151 7.64 -13.34 7.24
CA LEU A 151 6.76 -12.96 8.34
C LEU A 151 7.12 -11.60 8.94
N LEU A 152 8.41 -11.35 9.16
CA LEU A 152 8.90 -10.09 9.70
C LEU A 152 8.59 -8.94 8.75
N ILE A 153 8.88 -9.09 7.45
CA ILE A 153 8.59 -8.07 6.42
C ILE A 153 7.09 -7.76 6.37
N GLU A 154 6.23 -8.79 6.31
CA GLU A 154 4.78 -8.57 6.25
C GLU A 154 4.24 -7.96 7.54
N THR A 155 4.77 -8.33 8.70
CA THR A 155 4.37 -7.75 10.00
C THR A 155 4.77 -6.28 10.11
N ILE A 156 5.99 -5.91 9.68
CA ILE A 156 6.42 -4.50 9.62
C ILE A 156 5.52 -3.71 8.67
N ARG A 157 5.16 -4.29 7.53
CA ARG A 157 4.28 -3.64 6.55
C ARG A 157 2.88 -3.37 7.12
N GLU A 158 2.32 -4.36 7.81
CA GLU A 158 1.01 -4.27 8.47
C GLU A 158 1.02 -3.20 9.58
N ILE A 159 2.03 -3.22 10.46
CA ILE A 159 2.19 -2.20 11.52
C ILE A 159 2.32 -0.80 10.91
N HIS A 160 3.08 -0.65 9.82
CA HIS A 160 3.24 0.64 9.17
C HIS A 160 1.92 1.16 8.58
N GLN A 161 1.10 0.28 7.99
CA GLN A 161 -0.23 0.65 7.48
C GLN A 161 -1.16 1.07 8.62
N LEU A 162 -1.25 0.28 9.69
CA LEU A 162 -2.05 0.60 10.87
C LEU A 162 -1.62 1.93 11.51
N ARG A 163 -0.31 2.21 11.56
CA ARG A 163 0.20 3.49 12.07
C ARG A 163 -0.25 4.68 11.22
N LEU A 164 -0.24 4.55 9.88
CA LEU A 164 -0.69 5.61 8.98
C LEU A 164 -2.21 5.85 9.12
N GLU A 165 -3.00 4.79 9.24
CA GLU A 165 -4.44 4.87 9.48
C GLU A 165 -4.74 5.54 10.82
N MET A 166 -4.04 5.14 11.89
CA MET A 166 -4.16 5.74 13.21
C MET A 166 -3.80 7.24 13.19
N GLN A 167 -2.71 7.62 12.54
CA GLN A 167 -2.31 9.03 12.41
C GLN A 167 -3.36 9.87 11.66
N ASN A 168 -3.99 9.32 10.63
CA ASN A 168 -5.07 10.00 9.92
C ASN A 168 -6.32 10.12 10.79
N SER A 169 -6.69 9.06 11.52
CA SER A 169 -7.81 9.06 12.45
C SER A 169 -7.62 10.10 13.57
N GLU A 170 -6.42 10.19 14.14
CA GLU A 170 -6.09 11.18 15.17
C GLU A 170 -6.18 12.61 14.64
N LYS A 171 -5.65 12.87 13.44
CA LYS A 171 -5.79 14.18 12.78
C LYS A 171 -7.25 14.56 12.56
N LEU A 172 -8.08 13.62 12.08
CA LEU A 172 -9.50 13.85 11.87
C LEU A 172 -10.23 14.13 13.19
N ARG A 173 -9.89 13.39 14.26
CA ARG A 173 -10.45 13.63 15.61
C ARG A 173 -10.15 15.05 16.11
N VAL A 174 -8.89 15.48 16.00
CA VAL A 174 -8.47 16.83 16.41
C VAL A 174 -9.19 17.90 15.58
N ILE A 175 -9.29 17.71 14.26
CA ILE A 175 -10.05 18.61 13.38
C ILE A 175 -11.51 18.66 13.82
N GLY A 176 -12.15 17.53 14.14
CA GLY A 176 -13.53 17.49 14.62
C GLY A 176 -13.75 18.24 15.93
N GLU A 177 -12.90 18.00 16.94
CA GLU A 177 -12.94 18.70 18.23
C GLU A 177 -12.79 20.22 18.04
N LEU A 178 -11.79 20.65 17.28
CA LEU A 178 -11.56 22.07 17.00
C LEU A 178 -12.70 22.68 16.20
N THR A 179 -13.23 21.98 15.21
CA THR A 179 -14.32 22.49 14.35
C THR A 179 -15.58 22.76 15.16
N SER A 180 -15.91 21.91 16.14
CA SER A 180 -17.04 22.15 17.06
C SER A 180 -16.87 23.44 17.87
N VAL A 181 -15.68 23.68 18.42
CA VAL A 181 -15.37 24.90 19.18
C VAL A 181 -15.42 26.14 18.28
N PHE A 182 -14.72 26.10 17.14
CA PHE A 182 -14.71 27.22 16.18
C PHE A 182 -16.10 27.53 15.63
N ALA A 183 -16.92 26.52 15.34
CA ALA A 183 -18.27 26.76 14.85
C ALA A 183 -19.15 27.46 15.89
N HIS A 184 -19.03 27.09 17.18
CA HIS A 184 -19.69 27.80 18.25
C HIS A 184 -19.18 29.25 18.37
N GLU A 185 -17.87 29.46 18.27
CA GLU A 185 -17.28 30.80 18.34
C GLU A 185 -17.61 31.70 17.16
N ILE A 186 -17.78 31.16 15.94
CA ILE A 186 -18.20 31.93 14.75
C ILE A 186 -19.70 32.18 14.74
N ARG A 187 -20.52 31.23 15.22
CA ARG A 187 -21.97 31.41 15.30
C ARG A 187 -22.35 32.58 16.21
N ASN A 188 -21.58 32.83 17.26
CA ASN A 188 -21.82 33.94 18.20
C ASN A 188 -21.81 35.34 17.54
N PRO A 189 -20.72 35.80 16.89
CA PRO A 189 -20.68 37.09 16.21
C PRO A 189 -21.65 37.14 15.03
N MET A 190 -21.92 36.03 14.34
CA MET A 190 -22.93 36.01 13.28
C MET A 190 -24.35 36.25 13.81
N GLN A 191 -24.70 35.63 14.95
CA GLN A 191 -26.00 35.86 15.58
C GLN A 191 -26.14 37.29 16.10
N ALA A 192 -25.07 37.85 16.70
CA ALA A 192 -25.05 39.25 17.09
C ALA A 192 -25.23 40.19 15.89
N THR A 193 -24.50 39.95 14.79
CA THR A 193 -24.59 40.73 13.54
C THR A 193 -25.98 40.65 12.93
N ARG A 194 -26.57 39.45 12.87
CA ARG A 194 -27.95 39.23 12.44
C ARG A 194 -28.94 40.03 13.30
N GLY A 195 -28.78 39.99 14.63
CA GLY A 195 -29.61 40.76 15.56
C GLY A 195 -29.55 42.26 15.29
N PHE A 196 -28.35 42.82 15.08
CA PHE A 196 -28.19 44.23 14.72
C PHE A 196 -28.82 44.57 13.37
N LEU A 197 -28.65 43.72 12.35
CA LEU A 197 -29.28 43.93 11.03
C LEU A 197 -30.81 43.91 11.10
N GLN A 198 -31.38 43.04 11.95
CA GLN A 198 -32.82 42.99 12.18
C GLN A 198 -33.32 44.24 12.92
N LEU A 199 -32.59 44.73 13.92
CA LEU A 199 -32.91 45.99 14.61
C LEU A 199 -32.87 47.20 13.67
N LEU A 200 -31.92 47.23 12.72
CA LEU A 200 -31.79 48.30 11.73
C LEU A 200 -32.87 48.25 10.63
N ASN A 201 -33.64 47.17 10.53
CA ASN A 201 -34.64 46.96 9.48
C ASN A 201 -35.99 47.60 9.81
N GLU A 202 -36.03 48.92 9.96
CA GLU A 202 -37.25 49.65 10.30
C GLU A 202 -38.26 49.75 9.13
N PRO A 203 -39.57 49.88 9.39
CA PRO A 203 -40.61 49.93 8.36
C PRO A 203 -40.42 51.05 7.34
N ASN A 204 -39.89 52.21 7.77
CA ASN A 204 -39.78 53.43 6.98
C ASN A 204 -38.41 53.60 6.28
N LEU A 205 -37.56 52.57 6.27
CA LEU A 205 -36.25 52.66 5.61
C LEU A 205 -36.38 52.85 4.09
N PRO A 206 -35.50 53.67 3.46
CA PRO A 206 -35.38 53.75 2.01
C PRO A 206 -35.15 52.37 1.38
N LYS A 207 -35.79 52.11 0.24
CA LYS A 207 -35.79 50.80 -0.45
C LYS A 207 -34.38 50.19 -0.62
N LYS A 208 -33.41 51.03 -1.00
CA LYS A 208 -32.00 50.65 -1.19
C LYS A 208 -31.31 50.19 0.10
N LYS A 209 -31.65 50.76 1.27
CA LYS A 209 -31.11 50.31 2.56
C LYS A 209 -31.73 48.98 3.00
N LYS A 210 -33.03 48.76 2.76
CA LYS A 210 -33.68 47.45 3.02
C LYS A 210 -33.04 46.34 2.19
N GLU A 211 -32.73 46.62 0.93
CA GLU A 211 -32.04 45.67 0.03
C GLU A 211 -30.66 45.27 0.57
N TYR A 212 -29.86 46.22 1.05
CA TYR A 212 -28.56 45.90 1.66
C TYR A 212 -28.67 45.06 2.93
N ILE A 213 -29.66 45.35 3.79
CA ILE A 213 -29.92 44.53 4.99
C ILE A 213 -30.29 43.10 4.58
N GLN A 214 -31.15 42.95 3.58
CA GLN A 214 -31.61 41.64 3.12
C GLN A 214 -30.45 40.81 2.53
N ILE A 215 -29.63 41.39 1.65
CA ILE A 215 -28.44 40.72 1.11
C ILE A 215 -27.48 40.30 2.23
N SER A 216 -27.27 41.16 3.23
CA SER A 216 -26.38 40.85 4.36
C SER A 216 -26.91 39.68 5.21
N LEU A 217 -28.23 39.59 5.39
CA LEU A 217 -28.87 38.46 6.07
C LEU A 217 -28.74 37.15 5.27
N GLU A 218 -28.91 37.20 3.95
CA GLU A 218 -28.73 36.06 3.06
C GLU A 218 -27.29 35.53 3.07
N GLU A 219 -26.28 36.41 3.08
CA GLU A 219 -24.88 36.01 3.20
C GLU A 219 -24.54 35.43 4.60
N LEU A 220 -25.17 35.91 5.68
CA LEU A 220 -25.06 35.30 7.00
C LEU A 220 -25.67 33.89 7.05
N ASP A 221 -26.78 33.65 6.35
CA ASP A 221 -27.37 32.31 6.23
C ASP A 221 -26.46 31.38 5.43
N ARG A 222 -25.88 31.88 4.35
CA ARG A 222 -24.92 31.13 3.54
C ARG A 222 -23.67 30.75 4.35
N ALA A 223 -23.12 31.67 5.13
CA ALA A 223 -21.99 31.40 6.01
C ALA A 223 -22.32 30.34 7.07
N ASN A 224 -23.53 30.40 7.66
CA ASN A 224 -24.02 29.36 8.58
C ASN A 224 -24.11 27.98 7.91
N ALA A 225 -24.61 27.91 6.67
CA ALA A 225 -24.67 26.65 5.93
C ALA A 225 -23.27 26.05 5.71
N ILE A 226 -22.31 26.87 5.26
CA ILE A 226 -20.92 26.44 5.06
C ILE A 226 -20.29 25.91 6.36
N ILE A 227 -20.54 26.56 7.49
CA ILE A 227 -20.02 26.12 8.79
C ILE A 227 -20.65 24.79 9.22
N ASN A 228 -21.95 24.60 8.97
CA ASN A 228 -22.62 23.34 9.26
C ASN A 228 -22.12 22.18 8.37
N ASP A 229 -21.86 22.45 7.09
CA ASP A 229 -21.24 21.49 6.18
C ASP A 229 -19.82 21.15 6.64
N PHE A 230 -19.03 22.15 7.07
CA PHE A 230 -17.69 21.95 7.59
C PHE A 230 -17.67 21.12 8.89
N LEU A 231 -18.65 21.33 9.78
CA LEU A 231 -18.86 20.52 10.99
C LEU A 231 -19.19 19.05 10.70
N SER A 232 -19.79 18.75 9.54
CA SER A 232 -20.13 17.37 9.16
C SER A 232 -18.88 16.54 8.83
N PHE A 233 -17.77 17.16 8.39
CA PHE A 233 -16.50 16.47 8.11
C PHE A 233 -15.77 15.98 9.37
N GLY A 234 -16.03 16.60 10.53
CA GLY A 234 -15.32 16.32 11.78
C GLY A 234 -16.04 15.35 12.71
N LYS A 235 -17.32 15.05 12.46
CA LYS A 235 -18.05 14.06 13.24
C LYS A 235 -17.70 12.67 12.73
N PRO A 236 -17.17 11.75 13.57
CA PRO A 236 -17.22 10.34 13.23
C PRO A 236 -18.70 10.02 13.00
N SER A 237 -19.05 9.65 11.77
CA SER A 237 -20.41 9.26 11.47
C SER A 237 -20.74 8.11 12.41
N ILE A 238 -21.76 8.30 13.25
CA ILE A 238 -22.29 7.21 14.07
C ILE A 238 -22.63 6.12 13.06
N ASN A 239 -22.15 4.92 13.37
CA ASN A 239 -21.98 3.80 12.46
C ASN A 239 -23.32 3.13 12.14
N ASP A 240 -24.32 3.92 11.75
CA ASP A 240 -25.63 3.46 11.30
C ASP A 240 -25.49 3.09 9.83
N ASN A 241 -24.83 1.97 9.57
CA ASN A 241 -24.87 1.34 8.26
C ASN A 241 -26.32 0.98 7.98
N GLU A 242 -26.98 1.81 7.19
CA GLU A 242 -28.31 1.55 6.69
C GLU A 242 -28.25 1.04 5.24
N ARG A 243 -29.32 0.37 4.84
CA ARG A 243 -29.47 -0.12 3.47
C ARG A 243 -29.82 1.07 2.57
N ILE A 244 -28.82 1.64 1.91
CA ILE A 244 -28.99 2.81 1.05
C ILE A 244 -29.18 2.42 -0.42
N ASN A 245 -30.06 3.14 -1.11
CA ASN A 245 -30.21 3.03 -2.56
C ASN A 245 -29.18 3.94 -3.24
N VAL A 246 -28.18 3.34 -3.86
CA VAL A 246 -27.06 4.07 -4.49
C VAL A 246 -27.56 4.99 -5.60
N GLY A 247 -28.60 4.59 -6.33
CA GLY A 247 -29.15 5.41 -7.41
C GLY A 247 -29.73 6.73 -6.92
N ILE A 248 -30.44 6.71 -5.79
CA ILE A 248 -30.99 7.92 -5.16
C ILE A 248 -29.86 8.87 -4.72
N GLN A 249 -28.80 8.34 -4.12
CA GLN A 249 -27.67 9.15 -3.67
C GLN A 249 -26.88 9.75 -4.84
N LEU A 250 -26.63 8.97 -5.90
CA LEU A 250 -26.00 9.48 -7.13
C LEU A 250 -26.83 10.60 -7.76
N GLN A 251 -28.16 10.46 -7.79
CA GLN A 251 -29.03 11.51 -8.31
C GLN A 251 -28.95 12.80 -7.48
N ARG A 252 -28.87 12.69 -6.14
CA ARG A 252 -28.64 13.85 -5.26
C ARG A 252 -27.34 14.57 -5.58
N VAL A 253 -26.25 13.81 -5.75
CA VAL A 253 -24.93 14.37 -6.11
C VAL A 253 -24.99 15.06 -7.47
N VAL A 254 -25.61 14.44 -8.47
CA VAL A 254 -25.79 15.03 -9.80
C VAL A 254 -26.54 16.35 -9.70
N ASN A 255 -27.63 16.41 -8.95
CA ASN A 255 -28.42 17.63 -8.77
C ASN A 255 -27.62 18.75 -8.08
N ILE A 256 -26.80 18.43 -7.08
CA ILE A 256 -25.93 19.41 -6.39
C ILE A 256 -24.92 20.00 -7.39
N ILE A 257 -24.22 19.15 -8.14
CA ILE A 257 -23.15 19.58 -9.03
C ILE A 257 -23.72 20.25 -10.31
N GLN A 258 -24.96 19.94 -10.70
CA GLN A 258 -25.62 20.55 -11.85
C GLN A 258 -25.67 22.08 -11.77
N SER A 259 -25.84 22.63 -10.56
CA SER A 259 -25.77 24.08 -10.30
C SER A 259 -24.39 24.68 -10.62
N TYR A 260 -23.31 23.92 -10.43
CA TYR A 260 -21.92 24.34 -10.67
C TYR A 260 -21.50 24.16 -12.13
N ILE A 261 -22.13 23.22 -12.83
CA ILE A 261 -21.79 22.79 -14.19
C ILE A 261 -22.44 23.67 -15.25
N LEU A 262 -23.64 24.20 -14.97
CA LEU A 262 -24.30 25.17 -15.86
C LEU A 262 -23.40 26.37 -16.19
N TYR A 263 -22.52 26.74 -15.25
CA TYR A 263 -21.56 27.85 -15.41
C TYR A 263 -20.36 27.49 -16.31
N ARG A 264 -20.10 26.20 -16.57
CA ARG A 264 -18.89 25.72 -17.27
C ARG A 264 -19.17 25.01 -18.60
N ASN A 265 -20.42 25.01 -19.10
CA ASN A 265 -20.80 24.34 -20.36
C ASN A 265 -20.38 22.85 -20.43
N VAL A 266 -20.50 22.15 -19.30
CA VAL A 266 -20.25 20.70 -19.23
C VAL A 266 -21.60 19.96 -19.21
N GLU A 267 -21.71 18.81 -19.88
CA GLU A 267 -22.90 17.97 -19.87
C GLU A 267 -22.61 16.70 -19.04
N ILE A 268 -23.46 16.41 -18.04
CA ILE A 268 -23.42 15.13 -17.31
C ILE A 268 -24.41 14.17 -17.97
N LYS A 269 -23.93 12.98 -18.34
CA LYS A 269 -24.76 11.83 -18.69
C LYS A 269 -24.68 10.80 -17.58
N THR A 270 -25.85 10.39 -17.07
CA THR A 270 -25.97 9.39 -16.01
C THR A 270 -26.59 8.11 -16.56
N ASP A 271 -25.90 6.98 -16.39
CA ASP A 271 -26.46 5.63 -16.59
C ASP A 271 -26.48 4.93 -15.22
N ILE A 272 -27.61 5.04 -14.53
CA ILE A 272 -27.79 4.53 -13.17
C ILE A 272 -28.71 3.33 -13.23
N ARG A 273 -28.22 2.18 -12.79
CA ARG A 273 -29.05 0.96 -12.67
C ARG A 273 -29.98 1.07 -11.46
N ASP A 274 -31.23 0.69 -11.67
CA ASP A 274 -32.22 0.62 -10.60
C ASP A 274 -31.89 -0.46 -9.56
N ASN A 275 -32.39 -0.28 -8.34
CA ASN A 275 -32.30 -1.27 -7.25
C ASN A 275 -30.87 -1.67 -6.83
N CYS A 276 -29.90 -0.76 -6.97
CA CYS A 276 -28.56 -0.95 -6.40
C CYS A 276 -28.58 -0.56 -4.92
N TRP A 277 -28.47 -1.55 -4.03
CA TRP A 277 -28.48 -1.35 -2.59
C TRP A 277 -27.13 -1.73 -1.97
N ILE A 278 -26.60 -0.88 -1.10
CA ILE A 278 -25.40 -1.17 -0.32
C ILE A 278 -25.66 -0.87 1.16
N TYR A 279 -24.90 -1.52 2.04
CA TYR A 279 -24.83 -1.15 3.46
C TYR A 279 -23.67 -0.17 3.63
N ALA A 280 -24.00 1.08 3.92
CA ALA A 280 -23.02 2.15 4.12
C ALA A 280 -23.63 3.26 4.96
N ASN A 281 -22.78 4.18 5.41
CA ASN A 281 -23.22 5.42 6.04
C ASN A 281 -23.71 6.39 4.94
N PRO A 282 -24.97 6.85 4.96
CA PRO A 282 -25.58 7.70 3.93
C PRO A 282 -24.94 9.09 3.81
#